data_AF-M0IH61-F1
#
_entry.id   AF-M0IH61-F1
#
_cell.length_a   1.000
_cell.length_b   1.000
_cell.length_c   1.000
_cell.angle_alpha   90.00
_cell.angle_beta   90.00
_cell.angle_gamma   90.00
#
_symmetry.space_group_name_H-M   'P 1'
#
loop_
_entity.id
_entity.type
_entity.pdbx_description
1 polymer ?
#
loop_
_entity_poly.entity_id
_entity_poly.type
_entity_poly.pdbx_seq_one_letter_code
_entity_poly.pdbx_strand_id
1 'polypeptide(L)' 'MGRSFSASDTHFEIVRSETSISNDGLRKGEPAALVCGECGASLPLTRQRSPGIDELSHEPTCDQRYVRSRFWQVQFKQD' A
#
# COMPACT_ATOMS: atom_id res chain seq x y z
N MET A 1 12.17 5.57 -14.90
CA MET A 1 11.44 6.70 -14.29
C MET A 1 10.60 6.17 -13.12
N GLY A 2 10.96 6.45 -11.85
CA GLY A 2 10.15 6.02 -10.69
C GLY A 2 8.70 6.55 -10.75
N ARG A 3 7.72 5.66 -10.52
CA ARG A 3 6.27 5.89 -10.58
C ARG A 3 5.72 6.46 -9.28
N SER A 4 4.63 7.24 -9.36
CA SER A 4 3.98 7.73 -8.14
C SER A 4 2.86 6.81 -7.68
N PHE A 5 2.64 6.67 -6.37
CA PHE A 5 1.48 5.93 -5.86
C PHE A 5 0.13 6.55 -6.28
N SER A 6 0.11 7.83 -6.68
CA SER A 6 -1.05 8.52 -7.22
C SER A 6 -1.03 8.66 -8.75
N ALA A 7 -0.19 7.87 -9.43
CA ALA A 7 -0.24 7.73 -10.87
C ALA A 7 -1.36 6.74 -11.26
N SER A 8 -2.02 6.97 -12.39
CA SER A 8 -3.16 6.14 -12.83
C SER A 8 -2.77 4.72 -13.22
N ASP A 9 -1.49 4.48 -13.48
CA ASP A 9 -0.92 3.16 -13.79
C ASP A 9 -0.39 2.43 -12.55
N THR A 10 -0.57 2.99 -11.35
CA THR A 10 -0.25 2.35 -10.08
C THR A 10 -1.54 1.88 -9.39
N HIS A 11 -1.61 0.60 -9.06
CA HIS A 11 -2.83 -0.03 -8.54
C HIS A 11 -2.63 -0.58 -7.12
N PHE A 12 -3.51 -0.14 -6.22
CA PHE A 12 -3.64 -0.65 -4.85
C PHE A 12 -5.11 -0.88 -4.52
N GLU A 13 -5.38 -1.92 -3.74
CA GLU A 13 -6.72 -2.27 -3.28
C GLU A 13 -6.80 -2.16 -1.76
N ILE A 14 -7.95 -1.70 -1.26
CA ILE A 14 -8.30 -1.79 0.16
C ILE A 14 -9.09 -3.09 0.35
N VAL A 15 -8.44 -4.07 0.96
CA VAL A 15 -9.09 -5.33 1.37
C VAL A 15 -9.81 -5.11 2.69
N ARG A 16 -11.04 -5.61 2.77
CA ARG A 16 -11.92 -5.48 3.94
C ARG A 16 -11.92 -6.78 4.75
N SER A 17 -12.16 -6.66 6.06
CA SER A 17 -12.34 -7.83 6.91
C SER A 17 -13.61 -8.59 6.51
N GLU A 18 -13.49 -9.90 6.30
CA GLU A 18 -14.62 -10.79 6.07
C GLU A 18 -15.05 -11.54 7.34
N THR A 19 -14.38 -11.26 8.47
CA THR A 19 -14.61 -11.98 9.74
C THR A 19 -15.28 -11.08 10.79
N SER A 20 -15.54 -11.64 11.97
CA SER A 20 -16.09 -10.89 13.11
C SER A 20 -14.99 -10.31 13.98
N ILE A 21 -15.33 -9.27 14.74
CA ILE A 21 -14.41 -8.54 15.63
C ILE A 21 -13.65 -9.43 16.62
N SER A 22 -14.21 -10.58 16.98
CA SER A 22 -13.57 -11.57 17.85
C SER A 22 -12.38 -12.30 17.22
N ASN A 23 -12.26 -12.32 15.89
CA ASN A 23 -11.22 -13.07 15.17
C ASN A 23 -10.01 -12.21 14.82
N ASP A 24 -10.24 -11.02 14.28
CA ASP A 24 -9.18 -10.13 13.75
C ASP A 24 -9.20 -8.72 14.35
N GLY A 25 -10.09 -8.46 15.32
CA GLY A 25 -10.24 -7.15 15.93
C GLY A 25 -10.99 -6.13 15.06
N LEU A 26 -11.51 -6.53 13.89
CA LEU A 26 -12.21 -5.67 12.94
C LEU A 26 -13.67 -6.10 12.77
N ARG A 27 -14.55 -5.14 12.52
CA ARG A 27 -15.92 -5.51 12.11
C ARG A 27 -15.91 -5.98 10.66
N LYS A 28 -16.78 -6.92 10.33
CA LYS A 28 -17.00 -7.34 8.94
C LYS A 28 -17.27 -6.12 8.06
N GLY A 29 -16.51 -5.99 6.97
CA GLY A 29 -16.55 -4.89 6.02
C GLY A 29 -15.63 -3.71 6.34
N GLU A 30 -14.98 -3.67 7.52
CA GLU A 30 -14.00 -2.63 7.84
C GLU A 30 -12.72 -2.79 7.00
N PRO A 31 -12.09 -1.69 6.56
CA PRO A 31 -10.78 -1.73 5.92
C PRO A 31 -9.76 -2.44 6.81
N ALA A 32 -9.16 -3.51 6.30
CA ALA A 32 -8.21 -4.34 7.04
C ALA A 32 -6.78 -4.14 6.55
N ALA A 33 -6.59 -4.06 5.24
CA ALA A 33 -5.28 -3.93 4.64
C ALA A 33 -5.32 -3.15 3.33
N LEU A 34 -4.20 -2.53 3.00
CA LEU A 34 -3.91 -2.07 1.64
C LEU A 34 -3.04 -3.12 0.95
N VAL A 35 -3.37 -3.49 -0.28
CA VAL A 35 -2.70 -4.54 -1.04
C VAL A 35 -2.23 -4.00 -2.39
N CYS A 36 -0.99 -4.33 -2.78
CA CYS A 36 -0.47 -4.04 -4.11
C CYS A 36 -1.14 -4.93 -5.16
N GLY A 37 -1.73 -4.32 -6.19
CA GLY A 37 -2.42 -5.04 -7.27
C GLY A 37 -1.52 -5.87 -8.18
N GLU A 38 -0.20 -5.67 -8.14
CA GLU A 38 0.74 -6.43 -8.98
C GLU A 38 1.37 -7.63 -8.28
N CYS A 39 1.81 -7.46 -7.03
CA CYS A 39 2.57 -8.51 -6.31
C CYS A 39 1.89 -9.03 -5.05
N GLY A 40 0.73 -8.47 -4.66
CA GLY A 40 0.00 -8.90 -3.46
C GLY A 40 0.63 -8.46 -2.13
N ALA A 41 1.75 -7.72 -2.14
CA ALA A 41 2.32 -7.16 -0.92
C ALA A 41 1.27 -6.34 -0.17
N SER A 42 1.17 -6.52 1.14
CA SER A 42 0.09 -5.95 1.95
C SER A 42 0.59 -5.22 3.19
N LEU A 43 -0.09 -4.14 3.56
CA LEU A 43 0.12 -3.43 4.81
C LEU A 43 -1.19 -3.35 5.61
N PRO A 44 -1.19 -3.68 6.91
CA PRO A 44 -2.36 -3.50 7.76
C PRO A 44 -2.79 -2.03 7.83
N LEU A 45 -4.09 -1.78 7.70
CA LEU A 45 -4.69 -0.49 7.97
C LEU A 45 -5.09 -0.45 9.44
N THR A 46 -4.41 0.39 10.22
CA THR A 46 -4.66 0.49 11.66
C THR A 46 -4.90 1.93 12.05
N ARG A 47 -5.46 2.15 13.25
CA ARG A 47 -5.62 3.49 13.82
C ARG A 47 -4.29 4.10 14.28
N GLN A 48 -3.32 3.25 14.59
CA GLN A 48 -1.98 3.69 14.94
C GLN A 48 -1.21 3.99 13.66
N ARG A 49 -0.25 4.92 13.75
CA ARG A 49 0.58 5.27 12.61
C ARG A 49 1.36 4.02 12.16
N SER A 50 1.09 3.57 10.94
CA SER A 50 1.79 2.47 10.28
C SER A 50 2.74 3.01 9.19
N PRO A 51 3.67 2.17 8.68
CA PRO A 51 4.45 2.50 7.50
C PRO A 51 3.58 2.94 6.32
N GLY A 52 4.10 3.85 5.49
CA GLY A 52 3.39 4.32 4.30
C GLY A 52 3.36 3.30 3.16
N ILE A 53 2.59 3.61 2.11
CA ILE A 53 2.55 2.83 0.86
C ILE A 53 3.96 2.68 0.25
N ASP A 54 4.78 3.70 0.42
CA ASP A 54 6.15 3.76 -0.08
C ASP A 54 7.16 2.95 0.77
N GLU A 55 6.72 2.42 1.90
CA GLU A 55 7.48 1.49 2.75
C GLU A 55 6.96 0.04 2.62
N LEU A 56 6.03 -0.20 1.68
CA LEU A 56 5.49 -1.53 1.43
C LEU A 56 6.60 -2.48 0.94
N SER A 57 6.70 -3.65 1.59
CA SER A 57 7.69 -4.67 1.23
C SER A 57 7.23 -5.48 0.02
N HIS A 58 7.51 -4.95 -1.17
CA HIS A 58 7.18 -5.58 -2.45
C HIS A 58 8.06 -6.79 -2.76
N GLU A 59 7.52 -7.70 -3.58
CA GLU A 59 8.33 -8.71 -4.27
C GLU A 59 9.43 -8.06 -5.14
N PRO A 60 10.62 -8.67 -5.25
CA PRO A 60 11.72 -8.12 -6.04
C PRO A 60 11.36 -7.87 -7.51
N THR A 61 10.44 -8.64 -8.07
CA THR A 61 10.02 -8.54 -9.48
C THR A 61 8.80 -7.64 -9.70
N CYS A 62 8.31 -6.92 -8.68
CA CYS A 62 7.15 -6.04 -8.81
C CYS A 62 7.53 -4.72 -9.52
N ASP A 63 6.76 -4.35 -10.53
CA ASP A 63 6.97 -3.10 -11.29
C ASP A 63 6.61 -1.86 -10.46
N GLN A 64 5.74 -2.02 -9.47
CA GLN A 64 5.39 -1.01 -8.48
C GLN A 64 6.34 -0.93 -7.26
N ARG A 65 7.44 -1.72 -7.18
CA ARG A 65 8.28 -1.82 -5.96
C ARG A 65 8.97 -0.54 -5.49
N TYR A 66 9.04 0.48 -6.34
CA TYR A 66 9.68 1.77 -6.04
C TYR A 66 8.71 2.95 -6.19
N VAL A 67 7.41 2.72 -5.98
CA VAL A 67 6.45 3.83 -6.00
C VAL A 67 6.73 4.81 -4.86
N ARG A 68 6.72 6.10 -5.16
CA ARG A 68 6.99 7.19 -4.19
C ARG A 68 5.93 8.29 -4.31
N SER A 69 5.78 9.14 -3.30
CA SER A 69 4.91 10.32 -3.46
C SER A 69 5.46 11.24 -4.56
N ARG A 70 4.57 12.00 -5.23
CA ARG A 70 5.00 13.02 -6.19
C ARG A 70 5.96 14.03 -5.55
N PHE A 71 5.67 14.43 -4.30
CA PHE A 71 6.54 15.29 -3.52
C PHE A 71 7.94 14.70 -3.35
N TRP A 72 8.05 13.44 -2.92
CA TRP A 72 9.33 12.77 -2.75
C TRP A 72 10.13 12.73 -4.05
N GLN A 73 9.47 12.42 -5.18
CA GLN A 73 10.12 12.43 -6.48
C GLN A 73 10.65 13.80 -6.86
N VAL A 74 9.88 14.87 -6.64
CA VAL A 74 10.33 16.24 -6.93
C VAL A 74 11.51 16.64 -6.04
N GLN A 75 11.52 16.25 -4.77
CA GLN A 75 12.52 16.70 -3.80
C GLN A 75 13.82 15.89 -3.83
N PHE A 76 13.75 14.58 -4.07
CA PHE A 76 14.88 13.66 -3.82
C PHE A 76 15.33 12.88 -5.05
N LYS A 77 14.61 12.96 -6.16
CA LYS A 77 15.00 12.33 -7.43
C LYS A 77 15.74 13.38 -8.27
N GLN A 78 16.93 13.75 -7.83
CA GLN A 78 17.94 14.42 -8.66
C GLN A 78 18.86 13.31 -9.19
N ASP A 79 19.16 13.35 -10.49
CA ASP A 79 19.72 12.26 -11.32
C ASP A 79 20.90 11.48 -10.70
#